data_AF-A0A9N9CU02-F1
#
_entry.id   AF-A0A9N9CU02-F1
#
_cell.length_a   1.000
_cell.length_b   1.000
_cell.length_c   1.000
_cell.angle_alpha   90.00
_cell.angle_beta   90.00
_cell.angle_gamma   90.00
#
_symmetry.space_group_name_H-M   'P 1'
#
loop_
_entity.id
_entity.type
_entity.pdbx_description
1 polymer ?
#
loop_
_entity_poly.entity_id
_entity_poly.type
_entity_poly.pdbx_seq_one_letter_code
_entity_poly.pdbx_strand_id
1 'polypeptide(L)'
;MPTCVECGVPVTNLYTEYSKGNIRLTHCEICNKFADKYVEHDFVIIFIDMLLHKPQVYRHLLFNRLEYRDHGIDPNVLKLEFVVFQFGLRLAVSLYIGDKYAIVKYNYITIALIISSFGKILLILMVIWDYNEFKYSWLINIVVITSNVEALEVFLNIGYCKTLLILIFGLGLKVLAQILFIKVTNSPLLLTVLSI
;
A
#
# COMPACT_ATOMS: atom_id res chain seq x y z
N MET A 1 -10.18 0.60 -28.80
CA MET A 1 -11.31 1.56 -28.67
C MET A 1 -11.73 1.54 -27.22
N PRO A 2 -11.98 2.71 -26.59
CA PRO A 2 -12.41 2.75 -25.21
C PRO A 2 -13.74 2.02 -25.02
N THR A 3 -13.92 1.41 -23.86
CA THR A 3 -15.03 0.50 -23.54
C THR A 3 -15.70 0.94 -22.26
N CYS A 4 -17.03 0.92 -22.21
CA CYS A 4 -17.75 1.27 -20.99
C CYS A 4 -17.47 0.25 -19.87
N VAL A 5 -17.05 0.71 -18.69
CA VAL A 5 -16.76 -0.16 -17.55
C VAL A 5 -18.02 -0.80 -16.95
N GLU A 6 -19.19 -0.23 -17.18
CA GLU A 6 -20.47 -0.72 -16.66
C GLU A 6 -21.10 -1.80 -17.57
N CYS A 7 -21.24 -1.53 -18.87
CA CYS A 7 -21.93 -2.43 -19.81
C CYS A 7 -21.02 -3.17 -20.80
N GLY A 8 -19.74 -2.80 -20.91
CA GLY A 8 -18.78 -3.46 -21.82
C GLY A 8 -18.92 -3.09 -23.30
N VAL A 9 -19.80 -2.15 -23.64
CA VAL A 9 -19.98 -1.67 -25.02
C VAL A 9 -18.88 -0.64 -25.36
N PRO A 10 -18.31 -0.66 -26.59
CA PRO A 10 -17.36 0.36 -27.01
C PRO A 10 -18.00 1.76 -27.00
N VAL A 11 -17.22 2.76 -26.57
CA VAL A 11 -17.62 4.16 -26.52
C VAL A 11 -16.67 4.96 -27.41
N THR A 12 -17.14 6.07 -27.97
CA THR A 12 -16.33 6.95 -28.83
C THR A 12 -15.19 7.59 -28.06
N ASN A 13 -15.48 8.20 -26.90
CA ASN A 13 -14.52 8.80 -25.98
C ASN A 13 -14.95 8.56 -24.52
N LEU A 14 -13.98 8.48 -23.60
CA LEU A 14 -14.25 8.32 -22.16
C LEU A 14 -14.49 9.66 -21.46
N TYR A 15 -13.83 10.72 -21.94
CA TYR A 15 -13.93 12.06 -21.41
C TYR A 15 -13.75 13.09 -22.53
N THR A 16 -14.19 14.32 -22.27
CA THR A 16 -13.94 15.50 -23.11
C THR A 16 -13.12 16.50 -22.31
N GLU A 17 -11.97 16.91 -22.85
CA GLU A 17 -11.13 17.95 -22.23
C GLU A 17 -11.54 19.33 -22.76
N TYR A 18 -11.91 20.25 -21.86
CA TYR A 18 -12.31 21.61 -22.21
C TYR A 18 -11.16 22.62 -22.09
N SER A 19 -10.23 22.38 -21.16
CA SER A 19 -8.99 23.16 -20.97
C SER A 19 -7.95 22.28 -20.27
N LYS A 20 -6.67 22.68 -20.24
CA LYS A 20 -5.59 21.91 -19.60
C LYS A 20 -5.98 21.44 -18.19
N GLY A 21 -6.25 20.15 -18.04
CA GLY A 21 -6.61 19.53 -16.76
C GLY A 21 -8.09 19.58 -16.35
N ASN A 22 -8.95 20.27 -17.12
CA ASN A 22 -10.41 20.24 -16.90
C ASN A 22 -11.04 19.25 -17.88
N ILE A 23 -11.25 18.04 -17.38
CA ILE A 23 -11.93 16.95 -18.09
C ILE A 23 -13.37 16.81 -17.60
N ARG A 24 -14.24 16.30 -18.45
CA ARG A 24 -15.60 15.90 -18.10
C ARG A 24 -15.86 14.49 -18.62
N LEU A 25 -16.30 13.60 -17.74
CA LEU A 25 -16.62 12.22 -18.10
C LEU A 25 -17.78 12.14 -19.10
N THR A 26 -17.66 11.24 -20.08
CA THR A 26 -18.68 10.96 -21.07
C THR A 26 -19.67 9.92 -20.52
N HIS A 27 -20.96 10.08 -20.81
CA HIS A 27 -21.98 9.08 -20.50
C HIS A 27 -22.07 8.05 -21.63
N CYS A 28 -22.25 6.78 -21.26
CA CYS A 28 -22.53 5.72 -22.23
C CYS A 28 -23.99 5.82 -22.71
N GLU A 29 -24.21 5.84 -24.03
CA GLU A 29 -25.53 5.95 -24.65
C GLU A 29 -26.44 4.74 -24.37
N ILE A 30 -25.87 3.58 -24.03
CA ILE A 30 -26.62 2.34 -23.78
C ILE A 30 -27.10 2.25 -22.33
N CYS A 31 -26.21 2.46 -21.37
CA CYS A 31 -26.53 2.29 -19.94
C CYS A 31 -26.76 3.61 -19.19
N ASN A 32 -26.58 4.75 -19.85
CA ASN A 32 -26.69 6.11 -19.29
C ASN A 32 -25.82 6.42 -18.06
N LYS A 33 -24.89 5.53 -17.71
CA LYS A 33 -23.87 5.75 -16.66
C LYS A 33 -22.61 6.36 -17.26
N PHE A 34 -21.74 6.91 -16.42
CA PHE A 34 -20.41 7.33 -16.86
C PHE A 34 -19.66 6.16 -17.49
N ALA A 35 -19.13 6.39 -18.69
CA ALA A 35 -18.47 5.37 -19.50
C ALA A 35 -17.29 4.75 -18.75
N ASP A 36 -16.51 5.58 -18.06
CA ASP A 36 -15.47 5.13 -17.15
C ASP A 36 -15.28 6.15 -16.02
N LYS A 37 -15.72 5.79 -14.80
CA LYS A 37 -15.58 6.64 -13.62
C LYS A 37 -14.14 6.73 -13.13
N TYR A 38 -13.30 5.73 -13.41
CA TYR A 38 -11.96 5.62 -12.83
C TYR A 38 -10.96 6.59 -13.46
N VAL A 39 -11.33 7.26 -14.55
CA VAL A 39 -10.53 8.31 -15.19
C VAL A 39 -10.24 9.47 -14.23
N GLU A 40 -11.17 9.79 -13.33
CA GLU A 40 -11.02 10.85 -12.32
C GLU A 40 -10.52 10.31 -10.96
N HIS A 41 -10.41 8.99 -10.79
CA HIS A 41 -10.10 8.40 -9.49
C HIS A 41 -8.61 8.16 -9.31
N ASP A 42 -8.14 8.35 -8.07
CA ASP A 42 -6.79 7.99 -7.68
C ASP A 42 -6.61 6.46 -7.62
N PHE A 43 -5.35 6.03 -7.77
CA PHE A 43 -4.89 4.65 -7.75
C PHE A 43 -5.36 3.90 -6.51
N VAL A 44 -5.48 4.59 -5.38
CA VAL A 44 -5.97 3.98 -4.14
C VAL A 44 -7.35 3.38 -4.40
N ILE A 45 -8.30 4.13 -4.94
CA ILE A 45 -9.68 3.67 -5.18
C ILE A 45 -9.72 2.56 -6.23
N ILE A 46 -8.91 2.68 -7.29
CA ILE A 46 -8.75 1.62 -8.31
C ILE A 46 -8.23 0.33 -7.66
N PHE A 47 -7.24 0.43 -6.77
CA PHE A 47 -6.68 -0.71 -6.04
C PHE A 47 -7.71 -1.36 -5.10
N ILE A 48 -8.53 -0.57 -4.41
CA ILE A 48 -9.62 -1.11 -3.57
C ILE A 48 -10.59 -1.91 -4.39
N ASP A 49 -11.09 -1.33 -5.48
CA ASP A 49 -12.08 -1.99 -6.33
C ASP A 49 -11.50 -3.25 -6.98
N MET A 50 -10.18 -3.30 -7.20
CA MET A 50 -9.47 -4.50 -7.66
C MET A 50 -9.44 -5.57 -6.57
N LEU A 51 -9.11 -5.19 -5.34
CA LEU A 51 -9.12 -6.10 -4.19
C LEU A 51 -10.53 -6.66 -3.92
N LEU A 52 -11.54 -5.81 -4.06
CA LEU A 52 -12.96 -6.17 -3.96
C LEU A 52 -13.48 -6.94 -5.19
N HIS A 53 -12.62 -7.24 -6.16
CA HIS A 53 -12.95 -7.97 -7.38
C HIS A 53 -14.13 -7.38 -8.16
N LYS A 54 -14.26 -6.05 -8.16
CA LYS A 54 -15.33 -5.39 -8.91
C LYS A 54 -15.05 -5.49 -10.42
N PRO A 55 -16.00 -5.98 -11.24
CA PRO A 55 -15.77 -6.18 -12.67
C PRO A 55 -15.43 -4.87 -13.43
N GLN A 56 -15.88 -3.72 -12.94
CA GLN A 56 -15.68 -2.42 -13.57
C GLN A 56 -14.19 -2.03 -13.65
N VAL A 57 -13.42 -2.25 -12.58
CA VAL A 57 -12.01 -1.86 -12.55
C VAL A 57 -11.16 -2.74 -13.46
N TYR A 58 -11.50 -4.02 -13.59
CA TYR A 58 -10.81 -4.89 -14.53
C TYR A 58 -11.05 -4.45 -15.97
N ARG A 59 -12.27 -4.01 -16.31
CA ARG A 59 -12.55 -3.44 -17.64
C ARG A 59 -11.79 -2.14 -17.89
N HIS A 60 -11.68 -1.28 -16.88
CA HIS A 60 -10.84 -0.08 -16.95
C HIS A 60 -9.38 -0.43 -17.28
N LEU A 61 -8.78 -1.34 -16.52
CA LEU A 61 -7.37 -1.72 -16.67
C LEU A 61 -7.07 -2.48 -17.97
N LEU A 62 -8.00 -3.30 -18.43
CA LEU A 62 -7.81 -4.12 -19.64
C LEU A 62 -8.10 -3.35 -20.92
N PHE A 63 -9.14 -2.52 -20.94
CA PHE A 63 -9.67 -1.94 -22.18
C PHE A 63 -9.50 -0.42 -22.29
N ASN A 64 -9.32 0.28 -21.17
CA ASN A 64 -9.24 1.75 -21.11
C ASN A 64 -7.88 2.22 -20.57
N ARG A 65 -6.77 1.59 -20.97
CA ARG A 65 -5.41 2.02 -20.58
C ARG A 65 -5.23 3.53 -20.82
N LEU A 66 -5.32 4.31 -19.74
CA LEU A 66 -4.97 5.71 -19.71
C LEU A 66 -3.65 5.84 -18.94
N GLU A 67 -2.82 6.81 -19.34
CA GLU A 67 -1.64 7.20 -18.56
C GLU A 67 -2.12 7.79 -17.23
N TYR A 68 -1.97 7.01 -16.18
CA TYR A 68 -2.30 7.42 -14.82
C TYR A 68 -1.38 8.57 -14.40
N ARG A 69 -1.96 9.74 -14.11
CA ARG A 69 -1.24 10.95 -13.68
C ARG A 69 -1.01 10.85 -12.18
N ASP A 70 0.10 10.22 -11.82
CA ASP A 70 0.45 9.93 -10.44
C ASP A 70 0.80 11.20 -9.64
N HIS A 71 0.03 11.48 -8.59
CA HIS A 71 0.49 12.22 -7.40
C HIS A 71 0.58 11.29 -6.16
N GLY A 72 0.51 9.98 -6.37
CA GLY A 72 0.56 8.97 -5.33
C GLY A 72 1.98 8.71 -4.81
N ILE A 73 2.07 7.92 -3.73
CA ILE A 73 3.34 7.44 -3.18
C ILE A 73 3.99 6.53 -4.24
N ASP A 74 5.20 6.89 -4.69
CA ASP A 74 5.93 6.11 -5.68
C ASP A 74 6.00 4.62 -5.26
N PRO A 75 5.62 3.67 -6.14
CA PRO A 75 5.61 2.25 -5.79
C PRO A 75 7.01 1.73 -5.42
N ASN A 76 8.07 2.39 -5.89
CA ASN A 76 9.44 2.10 -5.51
C ASN A 76 9.73 2.44 -4.04
N VAL A 77 9.07 3.45 -3.48
CA VAL A 77 9.18 3.84 -2.06
C VAL A 77 8.49 2.80 -1.18
N LEU A 78 7.29 2.36 -1.54
CA LEU A 78 6.57 1.30 -0.82
C LEU A 78 7.33 -0.03 -0.83
N LYS A 79 7.93 -0.38 -1.98
CA LYS A 79 8.81 -1.56 -2.10
C LYS A 79 10.06 -1.41 -1.24
N LEU A 80 10.73 -0.25 -1.29
CA LEU A 80 11.92 0.04 -0.50
C LEU A 80 11.61 -0.06 1.00
N GLU A 81 10.49 0.52 1.44
CA GLU A 81 10.02 0.44 2.82
C GLU A 81 9.90 -1.01 3.31
N PHE A 82 9.20 -1.85 2.54
CA PHE A 82 8.99 -3.25 2.89
C PHE A 82 10.31 -4.02 2.95
N VAL A 83 11.18 -3.84 1.95
CA VAL A 83 12.48 -4.52 1.87
C VAL A 83 13.39 -4.13 3.02
N VAL A 84 13.50 -2.84 3.35
CA VAL A 84 14.36 -2.37 4.43
C VAL A 84 13.87 -2.88 5.78
N PHE A 85 12.56 -2.86 6.02
CA PHE A 85 12.00 -3.39 7.27
C PHE A 85 12.31 -4.88 7.45
N GLN A 86 12.10 -5.69 6.40
CA GLN A 86 12.41 -7.12 6.41
C GLN A 86 13.90 -7.39 6.62
N PHE A 87 14.77 -6.62 5.96
CA PHE A 87 16.22 -6.73 6.12
C PHE A 87 16.65 -6.36 7.55
N GLY A 88 16.15 -5.24 8.08
CA GLY A 88 16.46 -4.77 9.43
C GLY A 88 16.06 -5.78 10.51
N LEU A 89 14.90 -6.42 10.36
CA LEU A 89 14.46 -7.44 11.31
C LEU A 89 15.31 -8.72 11.23
N ARG A 90 15.66 -9.18 10.02
CA ARG A 90 16.56 -10.33 9.86
C ARG A 90 17.93 -10.06 10.47
N LEU A 91 18.47 -8.85 10.27
CA LEU A 91 19.72 -8.42 10.88
C LEU A 91 19.61 -8.42 12.40
N ALA A 92 18.53 -7.86 12.95
CA ALA A 92 18.29 -7.81 14.39
C ALA A 92 18.23 -9.21 15.03
N VAL A 93 17.48 -10.13 14.41
CA VAL A 93 17.38 -11.53 14.84
C VAL A 93 18.76 -12.21 14.75
N SER A 94 19.49 -11.98 13.66
CA SER A 94 20.84 -12.54 13.46
C SER A 94 21.82 -12.05 14.52
N LEU A 95 21.80 -10.76 14.86
CA LEU A 95 22.67 -10.18 15.89
C LEU A 95 22.30 -10.66 17.31
N TYR A 96 21.01 -10.93 17.56
CA TYR A 96 20.54 -11.33 18.88
C TYR A 96 20.72 -12.84 19.16
N ILE A 97 20.52 -13.70 18.16
CA ILE A 97 20.47 -15.17 18.35
C ILE A 97 21.76 -15.88 17.87
N GLY A 98 22.58 -15.24 17.01
CA GLY A 98 23.76 -15.85 16.40
C GLY A 98 23.45 -17.04 15.47
N ASP A 99 24.49 -17.76 15.01
CA ASP A 99 24.44 -18.80 13.97
C ASP A 99 23.55 -20.03 14.25
N LYS A 100 22.91 -20.13 15.41
CA LYS A 100 22.14 -21.32 15.81
C LYS A 100 20.85 -21.56 14.99
N TYR A 101 20.46 -20.64 14.10
CA TYR A 101 19.15 -20.62 13.41
C TYR A 101 19.23 -20.36 11.88
N ALA A 102 20.43 -20.39 11.29
CA ALA A 102 20.85 -19.43 10.25
C ALA A 102 20.27 -19.52 8.82
N ILE A 103 19.61 -20.58 8.35
CA ILE A 103 19.13 -20.62 6.92
C ILE A 103 17.69 -21.10 6.75
N VAL A 104 17.23 -22.09 7.54
CA VAL A 104 15.91 -22.73 7.30
C VAL A 104 14.74 -21.96 7.97
N LYS A 105 14.98 -21.12 8.98
CA LYS A 105 13.92 -20.41 9.73
C LYS A 105 13.63 -18.97 9.25
N TYR A 106 14.51 -18.33 8.49
CA TYR A 106 14.30 -16.95 8.00
C TYR A 106 13.15 -16.83 6.98
N ASN A 107 12.90 -17.88 6.21
CA ASN A 107 11.76 -17.92 5.29
C ASN A 107 10.42 -17.86 6.04
N TYR A 108 10.30 -18.57 7.17
CA TYR A 108 9.10 -18.55 8.01
C TYR A 108 8.91 -17.21 8.72
N ILE A 109 9.99 -16.58 9.18
CA ILE A 109 9.95 -15.21 9.72
C ILE A 109 9.40 -14.25 8.66
N THR A 110 9.88 -14.36 7.42
CA THR A 110 9.41 -13.54 6.30
C THR A 110 7.93 -13.79 6.00
N ILE A 111 7.48 -15.04 5.98
CA ILE A 111 6.07 -15.41 5.75
C ILE A 111 5.19 -14.87 6.88
N ALA A 112 5.59 -15.03 8.14
CA ALA A 112 4.85 -14.53 9.30
C ALA A 112 4.71 -13.00 9.28
N LEU A 113 5.76 -12.29 8.85
CA LEU A 113 5.74 -10.84 8.70
C LEU A 113 4.92 -10.37 7.50
N ILE A 114 4.94 -11.11 6.39
CA ILE A 114 4.04 -10.85 5.25
C ILE A 114 2.58 -10.97 5.70
N ILE A 115 2.25 -12.03 6.45
CA ILE A 115 0.88 -12.28 6.94
C ILE A 115 0.47 -11.22 7.97
N SER A 116 1.31 -10.89 8.95
CA SER A 116 1.01 -9.85 9.94
C SER A 116 0.97 -8.44 9.35
N SER A 117 1.75 -8.16 8.30
CA SER A 117 1.70 -6.90 7.55
C SER A 117 0.45 -6.74 6.68
N PHE A 118 -0.32 -7.81 6.44
CA PHE A 118 -1.63 -7.72 5.80
C PHE A 118 -2.58 -6.81 6.58
N GLY A 119 -2.37 -6.61 7.89
CA GLY A 119 -3.11 -5.62 8.69
C GLY A 119 -3.00 -4.18 8.16
N LYS A 120 -1.97 -3.84 7.38
CA LYS A 120 -1.89 -2.54 6.69
C LYS A 120 -2.96 -2.37 5.61
N ILE A 121 -3.57 -3.44 5.11
CA ILE A 121 -4.73 -3.37 4.21
C ILE A 121 -5.96 -2.82 4.96
N LEU A 122 -5.99 -2.84 6.29
CA LEU A 122 -7.02 -2.14 7.06
C LEU A 122 -6.94 -0.61 6.89
N LEU A 123 -5.78 -0.05 6.51
CA LEU A 123 -5.67 1.37 6.11
C LEU A 123 -6.57 1.69 4.91
N ILE A 124 -6.78 0.71 4.03
CA ILE A 124 -7.66 0.85 2.88
C ILE A 124 -9.11 0.93 3.33
N LEU A 125 -9.51 0.17 4.37
CA LEU A 125 -10.85 0.29 4.97
C LEU A 125 -11.07 1.67 5.62
N MET A 126 -10.01 2.28 6.19
CA MET A 126 -10.05 3.64 6.74
C MET A 126 -10.13 4.73 5.66
N VAL A 127 -9.73 4.43 4.41
CA VAL A 127 -9.91 5.33 3.26
C VAL A 127 -11.33 5.20 2.66
N ILE A 128 -11.90 4.00 2.66
CA ILE A 128 -13.27 3.76 2.14
C ILE A 128 -14.31 4.43 3.02
N TRP A 129 -14.09 4.39 4.34
CA TRP A 129 -14.93 5.11 5.27
C TRP A 129 -14.39 6.52 5.45
N ASP A 130 -15.19 7.52 5.10
CA ASP A 130 -14.91 8.94 5.26
C ASP A 130 -14.88 9.36 6.75
N TYR A 131 -13.97 8.74 7.51
CA TYR A 131 -13.59 9.20 8.84
C TYR A 131 -12.67 10.40 8.60
N ASN A 132 -13.26 11.59 8.54
CA ASN A 132 -12.61 12.89 8.32
C ASN A 132 -11.57 13.30 9.40
N GLU A 133 -10.95 12.34 10.08
CA GLU A 133 -10.01 12.57 11.16
C GLU A 133 -8.85 11.57 11.03
N PHE A 134 -7.71 12.04 10.49
CA PHE A 134 -6.39 11.38 10.57
C PHE A 134 -5.97 11.01 12.02
N LYS A 135 -6.77 11.43 13.01
CA LYS A 135 -6.71 11.12 14.44
C LYS A 135 -6.66 9.63 14.78
N TYR A 136 -7.04 8.73 13.87
CA TYR A 136 -7.01 7.28 14.13
C TYR A 136 -5.85 6.52 13.44
N SER A 137 -4.96 7.20 12.69
CA SER A 137 -3.79 6.56 12.06
C SER A 137 -2.90 5.81 13.07
N TRP A 138 -2.73 6.40 14.27
CA TRP A 138 -1.94 5.79 15.34
C TRP A 138 -2.50 4.45 15.84
N LEU A 139 -3.83 4.25 15.82
CA LEU A 139 -4.44 2.97 16.24
C LEU A 139 -4.07 1.86 15.27
N ILE A 140 -4.06 2.16 13.98
CA ILE A 140 -3.71 1.18 12.96
C ILE A 140 -2.24 0.77 13.11
N ASN A 141 -1.35 1.72 13.40
CA ASN A 141 0.05 1.43 13.70
C ASN A 141 0.20 0.54 14.95
N ILE A 142 -0.60 0.75 16.00
CA ILE A 142 -0.61 -0.14 17.18
C ILE A 142 -1.09 -1.54 16.83
N VAL A 143 -2.18 -1.68 16.06
CA VAL A 143 -2.69 -2.99 15.63
C VAL A 143 -1.66 -3.74 14.79
N VAL A 144 -0.96 -3.05 13.90
CA VAL A 144 0.11 -3.65 13.08
C VAL A 144 1.30 -4.06 13.94
N ILE A 145 1.73 -3.21 14.89
CA ILE A 145 2.84 -3.53 15.80
C ILE A 145 2.51 -4.74 16.66
N THR A 146 1.31 -4.79 17.27
CA THR A 146 0.88 -5.91 18.11
C THR A 146 0.80 -7.22 17.32
N SER A 147 0.24 -7.20 16.11
CA SER A 147 0.22 -8.36 15.19
C SER A 147 1.64 -8.85 14.85
N ASN A 148 2.57 -7.93 14.55
CA ASN A 148 3.96 -8.28 14.25
C ASN A 148 4.71 -8.85 15.46
N VAL A 149 4.42 -8.35 16.68
CA VAL A 149 5.00 -8.88 17.93
C VAL A 149 4.51 -10.30 18.18
N GLU A 150 3.21 -10.55 18.09
CA GLU A 150 2.64 -11.90 18.27
C GLU A 150 3.21 -12.87 17.24
N ALA A 151 3.26 -12.47 15.96
CA ALA A 151 3.81 -13.29 14.89
C ALA A 151 5.27 -13.65 15.18
N LEU A 152 6.10 -12.68 15.59
CA LEU A 152 7.51 -12.93 15.86
C LEU A 152 7.72 -13.74 17.14
N GLU A 153 6.90 -13.55 18.18
CA GLU A 153 7.03 -14.27 19.44
C GLU A 153 6.69 -15.75 19.30
N VAL A 154 5.62 -16.09 18.55
CA VAL A 154 5.27 -17.49 18.27
C VAL A 154 6.44 -18.25 17.63
N PHE A 155 7.25 -17.57 16.80
CA PHE A 155 8.40 -18.18 16.14
C PHE A 155 9.69 -18.18 16.96
N LEU A 156 9.99 -17.07 17.64
CA LEU A 156 11.23 -16.91 18.39
C LEU A 156 11.17 -17.54 19.79
N ASN A 157 10.00 -17.51 20.43
CA ASN A 157 9.76 -18.01 21.79
C ASN A 157 10.81 -17.54 22.81
N ILE A 158 11.21 -16.26 22.70
CA ILE A 158 12.24 -15.64 23.54
C ILE A 158 11.64 -14.72 24.62
N GLY A 159 10.32 -14.49 24.59
CA GLY A 159 9.57 -13.61 25.46
C GLY A 159 9.23 -12.27 24.78
N TYR A 160 8.00 -11.80 25.02
CA TYR A 160 7.43 -10.58 24.44
C TYR A 160 8.33 -9.34 24.53
N CYS A 161 8.99 -9.08 25.67
CA CYS A 161 9.85 -7.91 25.83
C CYS A 161 11.05 -7.92 24.87
N LYS A 162 11.67 -9.08 24.65
CA LYS A 162 12.83 -9.20 23.76
C LYS A 162 12.39 -9.14 22.30
N THR A 163 11.28 -9.79 21.97
CA THR A 163 10.66 -9.72 20.65
C THR A 163 10.29 -8.29 20.27
N LEU A 164 9.75 -7.51 21.22
CA LEU A 164 9.46 -6.09 21.03
C LEU A 164 10.73 -5.27 20.75
N LEU A 165 11.84 -5.53 21.47
CA LEU A 165 13.11 -4.83 21.22
C LEU A 165 13.68 -5.12 19.82
N ILE A 166 13.61 -6.37 19.38
CA ILE A 166 14.02 -6.77 18.02
C ILE A 166 13.17 -6.03 16.97
N LEU A 167 11.86 -5.94 17.19
CA LEU A 167 10.95 -5.21 16.31
C LEU A 167 11.25 -3.70 16.27
N ILE A 168 11.44 -3.07 17.43
CA ILE A 168 11.77 -1.63 17.54
C ILE A 168 13.07 -1.32 16.80
N PHE A 169 14.08 -2.19 16.94
CA PHE A 169 15.33 -2.02 16.21
C PHE A 169 15.11 -2.08 14.68
N GLY A 170 14.34 -3.05 14.20
CA GLY A 170 13.98 -3.15 12.78
C GLY A 170 13.19 -1.94 12.26
N LEU A 171 12.25 -1.42 13.07
CA LEU A 171 11.50 -0.19 12.78
C LEU A 171 12.41 1.05 12.75
N GLY A 172 13.38 1.13 13.66
CA GLY A 172 14.36 2.22 13.69
C GLY A 172 15.20 2.28 12.42
N LEU A 173 15.70 1.13 11.94
CA LEU A 173 16.44 1.04 10.68
C LEU A 173 15.58 1.44 9.47
N LYS A 174 14.31 1.03 9.47
CA LYS A 174 13.33 1.43 8.44
C LYS A 174 13.17 2.95 8.38
N VAL A 175 12.88 3.60 9.51
CA VAL A 175 12.70 5.06 9.58
C VAL A 175 13.97 5.79 9.17
N LEU A 176 15.14 5.32 9.63
CA LEU A 176 16.42 5.90 9.26
C LEU A 176 16.65 5.87 7.74
N ALA A 177 16.40 4.72 7.10
CA ALA A 177 16.56 4.59 5.66
C ALA A 177 15.58 5.48 4.88
N GLN A 178 14.35 5.64 5.36
CA GLN A 178 13.38 6.57 4.78
C GLN A 178 13.87 8.02 4.86
N ILE A 179 14.35 8.46 6.03
CA ILE A 179 14.92 9.82 6.20
C ILE A 179 16.11 10.03 5.27
N LEU A 180 17.00 9.04 5.13
CA LEU A 180 18.13 9.11 4.21
C LEU A 180 17.67 9.20 2.75
N PHE A 181 16.68 8.41 2.34
CA PHE A 181 16.12 8.43 1.00
C PHE A 181 15.48 9.79 0.66
N ILE A 182 14.76 10.40 1.62
CA ILE A 182 14.20 11.75 1.50
C ILE A 182 15.31 12.78 1.29
N LYS A 183 16.36 12.72 2.11
CA LYS A 183 17.47 13.67 2.04
C LYS A 183 18.24 13.56 0.71
N VAL A 184 18.31 12.37 0.12
CA VAL A 184 18.94 12.14 -1.19
C VAL A 184 18.03 12.61 -2.34
N THR A 185 16.71 12.42 -2.22
CA THR A 185 15.76 12.66 -3.32
C THR A 185 15.15 14.07 -3.30
N ASN A 186 15.24 14.79 -2.17
CA ASN A 186 14.66 16.13 -1.96
C ASN A 186 13.16 16.25 -2.31
N SER A 187 12.40 15.15 -2.28
CA SER A 187 10.98 15.16 -2.61
C SER A 187 10.09 15.40 -1.38
N PRO A 188 9.25 16.46 -1.39
CA PRO A 188 8.38 16.80 -0.25
C PRO A 188 7.21 15.81 -0.06
N LEU A 189 6.88 15.01 -1.07
CA LEU A 189 5.82 13.97 -1.01
C LEU A 189 6.16 12.79 -0.08
N LEU A 190 7.41 12.62 0.32
CA LEU A 190 7.81 11.55 1.23
C LEU A 190 7.68 11.92 2.72
N LEU A 191 7.58 13.22 3.04
CA LEU A 191 7.38 13.70 4.42
C LEU A 191 5.99 13.31 4.96
N THR A 192 4.99 13.19 4.08
CA THR A 192 3.64 12.74 4.44
C THR A 192 3.60 11.25 4.78
N VAL A 193 4.47 10.42 4.17
CA VAL A 193 4.58 8.98 4.48
C VAL A 193 5.15 8.73 5.88
N LEU A 194 5.98 9.63 6.41
CA LEU A 194 6.47 9.55 7.80
C LEU A 194 5.39 9.90 8.83
N SER A 195 4.28 10.53 8.42
CA SER A 195 3.19 10.99 9.30
C SER A 195 1.99 10.04 9.38
N ILE A 196 1.96 9.01 8.53
CA ILE A 196 0.91 7.96 8.48
C ILE A 196 1.41 6.73 9.23
#